data_AF-A0A842QK14-F1
#
_entry.id   AF-A0A842QK14-F1
#
_cell.length_a   1.000
_cell.length_b   1.000
_cell.length_c   1.000
_cell.angle_alpha   90.00
_cell.angle_beta   90.00
_cell.angle_gamma   90.00
#
_symmetry.space_group_name_H-M   'P 1'
#
loop_
_entity.id
_entity.type
_entity.pdbx_description
1 polymer ?
#
loop_
_entity_poly.entity_id
_entity_poly.type
_entity_poly.pdbx_seq_one_letter_code
_entity_poly.pdbx_strand_id
1 'polypeptide(L)'
;MEFLFLIGFVSLIAFAFILATGWQIKEFTEEEKKQSIVDFGDNLKNELDVAAVVKDGYARQITLPKKIDSTINYSIEMRNSTLIIITEHYRYAKIVPKTKGRLEIGKNRISKVNNTVIIKNV
;
A
#
# COMPACT_ATOMS: atom_id res chain seq x y z
N MET A 1 -25.14 -40.86 31.22
CA MET A 1 -25.25 -40.31 29.85
C MET A 1 -25.08 -38.79 29.84
N GLU A 2 -25.41 -38.09 30.94
CA GLU A 2 -25.31 -36.63 31.05
C GLU A 2 -23.89 -36.08 30.84
N PHE A 3 -22.86 -36.80 31.28
CA PHE A 3 -21.46 -36.39 31.11
C PHE A 3 -21.05 -36.28 29.63
N LEU A 4 -21.50 -37.21 28.79
CA LEU A 4 -21.24 -37.18 27.34
C LEU A 4 -21.94 -36.00 26.66
N PHE A 5 -23.17 -35.68 27.07
CA PHE A 5 -23.89 -34.50 26.58
C PHE A 5 -23.21 -33.20 27.00
N LEU A 6 -22.72 -33.11 28.24
CA LEU A 6 -22.03 -31.92 28.73
C LEU A 6 -20.72 -31.68 27.97
N ILE A 7 -19.92 -32.73 27.74
CA ILE A 7 -18.70 -32.62 26.93
C ILE A 7 -19.03 -32.20 25.51
N GLY A 8 -20.01 -32.83 24.87
CA GLY A 8 -20.42 -32.48 23.50
C GLY A 8 -20.85 -31.02 23.38
N PHE A 9 -21.60 -30.51 24.37
CA PHE A 9 -22.03 -29.13 24.40
C PHE A 9 -20.87 -28.14 24.58
N VAL A 10 -19.95 -28.43 25.51
CA VAL A 10 -18.74 -27.60 25.73
C VAL A 10 -17.84 -27.60 24.48
N SER A 11 -17.65 -28.77 23.84
CA SER A 11 -16.89 -28.86 22.60
C SER A 11 -17.54 -28.05 21.47
N LEU A 12 -18.87 -28.09 21.33
CA LEU A 12 -19.59 -27.31 20.33
C LEU A 12 -19.39 -25.80 20.53
N ILE A 13 -19.47 -25.34 21.78
CA ILE A 13 -19.18 -23.93 22.11
C ILE A 13 -17.73 -23.59 21.75
N ALA A 14 -16.77 -24.44 22.11
CA ALA A 14 -15.35 -24.21 21.77
C ALA A 14 -15.13 -24.11 20.25
N PHE A 15 -15.76 -24.98 19.46
CA PHE A 15 -15.68 -24.89 17.99
C PHE A 15 -16.29 -23.61 17.44
N ALA A 16 -17.43 -23.17 17.97
CA ALA A 16 -18.05 -21.90 17.57
C ALA A 16 -17.11 -20.71 17.83
N PHE A 17 -16.43 -20.68 18.99
CA PHE A 17 -15.44 -19.65 19.32
C PHE A 17 -14.23 -19.66 18.38
N ILE A 18 -13.71 -20.83 18.03
CA ILE A 18 -12.58 -20.95 17.09
C ILE A 18 -12.97 -20.42 15.70
N LEU A 19 -14.18 -20.74 15.22
CA LEU A 19 -14.65 -20.23 13.93
C LEU A 19 -14.85 -18.71 13.95
N ALA A 20 -15.46 -18.18 15.00
CA ALA A 20 -15.68 -16.74 15.14
C ALA A 20 -14.35 -15.95 15.17
N THR A 21 -13.37 -16.43 15.93
CA THR A 21 -12.05 -15.78 16.01
C THR A 21 -11.27 -15.88 14.70
N GLY A 22 -11.37 -17.02 13.99
CA GLY A 22 -10.75 -17.20 12.67
C GLY A 22 -11.21 -16.18 11.62
N TRP A 23 -12.50 -15.83 11.62
CA TRP A 23 -13.03 -14.81 10.70
C TRP A 23 -12.53 -13.41 11.03
N GLN A 24 -12.49 -13.05 12.31
CA GLN A 24 -12.01 -11.74 12.76
C GLN A 24 -10.53 -11.52 12.43
N ILE A 25 -9.69 -12.56 12.59
CA ILE A 25 -8.26 -12.48 12.24
C ILE A 25 -8.07 -12.22 10.75
N LYS A 26 -8.89 -12.86 9.89
CA LYS A 26 -8.81 -12.66 8.44
C LYS A 26 -9.16 -11.23 8.05
N GLU A 27 -10.26 -10.70 8.59
CA GLU A 27 -10.71 -9.33 8.33
C GLU A 27 -9.65 -8.32 8.78
N PHE A 28 -9.12 -8.47 9.99
CA PHE A 28 -8.05 -7.62 10.51
C PHE A 28 -6.80 -7.64 9.61
N THR A 29 -6.40 -8.82 9.13
CA THR A 29 -5.26 -8.97 8.21
C THR A 29 -5.50 -8.27 6.87
N GLU A 30 -6.73 -8.30 6.36
CA GLU A 30 -7.10 -7.61 5.11
C GLU A 30 -7.12 -6.09 5.29
N GLU A 31 -7.61 -5.60 6.43
CA GLU A 31 -7.58 -4.19 6.79
C GLU A 31 -6.16 -3.66 6.94
N GLU A 32 -5.28 -4.39 7.63
CA GLU A 32 -3.86 -4.03 7.75
C GLU A 32 -3.18 -3.93 6.38
N LYS A 33 -3.40 -4.91 5.49
CA LYS A 33 -2.87 -4.85 4.12
C LYS A 33 -3.35 -3.63 3.35
N LYS A 34 -4.64 -3.30 3.48
CA LYS A 34 -5.22 -2.12 2.86
C LYS A 34 -4.57 -0.84 3.40
N GLN A 35 -4.40 -0.73 4.72
CA GLN A 35 -3.77 0.41 5.35
C GLN A 35 -2.31 0.57 4.90
N SER A 36 -1.53 -0.52 4.84
CA SER A 36 -0.15 -0.50 4.33
C SER A 36 -0.05 0.01 2.89
N ILE A 37 -1.01 -0.32 2.02
CA ILE A 37 -1.07 0.20 0.65
C ILE A 37 -1.38 1.71 0.65
N VAL A 38 -2.31 2.16 1.51
CA VAL A 38 -2.68 3.57 1.64
C VAL A 38 -1.50 4.39 2.13
N ASP A 39 -0.83 3.97 3.20
CA ASP A 39 0.30 4.67 3.78
C ASP A 39 1.47 4.74 2.80
N PHE A 40 1.73 3.66 2.07
CA PHE A 40 2.75 3.65 1.01
C PHE A 40 2.41 4.63 -0.12
N GLY A 41 1.16 4.63 -0.59
CA GLY A 41 0.70 5.54 -1.62
C GLY A 41 0.72 7.01 -1.20
N ASP A 42 0.29 7.31 0.04
CA ASP A 42 0.27 8.66 0.60
C ASP A 42 1.71 9.17 0.80
N ASN A 43 2.64 8.33 1.23
CA ASN A 43 4.06 8.69 1.31
C ASN A 43 4.65 9.05 -0.06
N LEU A 44 4.33 8.27 -1.10
CA LEU A 44 4.78 8.59 -2.47
C LEU A 44 4.15 9.88 -3.00
N LYS A 45 2.85 10.07 -2.74
CA LYS A 45 2.14 11.29 -3.12
C LYS A 45 2.77 12.52 -2.45
N ASN A 46 3.02 12.43 -1.13
CA ASN A 46 3.63 13.51 -0.36
C ASN A 46 5.01 13.87 -0.90
N GLU A 47 5.82 12.89 -1.32
CA GLU A 47 7.12 13.16 -1.92
C GLU A 47 7.00 13.94 -3.24
N LEU A 48 6.04 13.58 -4.08
CA LEU A 48 5.76 14.29 -5.33
C LEU A 48 5.21 15.69 -5.09
N ASP A 49 4.36 15.87 -4.07
CA ASP A 49 3.84 17.18 -3.67
C ASP A 49 4.97 18.08 -3.17
N VAL A 50 5.85 17.57 -2.32
CA VAL A 50 7.03 18.30 -1.83
C VAL A 50 7.89 18.71 -3.03
N ALA A 51 8.20 17.78 -3.93
CA ALA A 51 8.96 18.07 -5.14
C ALA A 51 8.29 19.12 -6.04
N ALA A 52 6.95 19.27 -5.99
CA ALA A 52 6.23 20.26 -6.77
C ALA A 52 6.22 21.65 -6.11
N VAL A 53 6.20 21.74 -4.78
CA VAL A 53 6.10 23.02 -4.04
C VAL A 53 7.47 23.68 -3.84
N VAL A 54 8.52 22.89 -3.65
CA VAL A 54 9.90 23.40 -3.46
C VAL A 54 10.41 24.18 -4.67
N LYS A 55 11.44 25.00 -4.47
CA LYS A 55 12.12 25.71 -5.56
C LYS A 55 12.88 24.74 -6.46
N ASP A 56 13.14 25.19 -7.69
CA ASP A 56 13.96 24.46 -8.65
C ASP A 56 15.34 24.13 -8.05
N GLY A 57 15.88 22.96 -8.39
CA GLY A 57 17.11 22.43 -7.80
C GLY A 57 16.87 21.35 -6.73
N TYR A 58 15.62 21.10 -6.34
CA TYR A 58 15.28 19.92 -5.54
C TYR A 58 15.67 18.64 -6.27
N ALA A 59 16.33 17.73 -5.56
CA ALA A 59 16.60 16.39 -6.03
C ALA A 59 16.68 15.42 -4.86
N ARG A 60 15.93 14.32 -4.95
CA ARG A 60 15.93 13.25 -3.96
C ARG A 60 15.92 11.89 -4.64
N GLN A 61 16.65 10.95 -4.06
CA GLN A 61 16.59 9.55 -4.44
C GLN A 61 15.62 8.83 -3.49
N ILE A 62 14.69 8.09 -4.08
CA ILE A 62 13.78 7.20 -3.37
C ILE A 62 13.98 5.78 -3.88
N THR A 63 13.79 4.80 -3.00
CA THR A 63 13.85 3.39 -3.37
C THR A 63 12.48 2.78 -3.18
N LEU A 64 11.87 2.34 -4.27
CA LEU A 64 10.61 1.61 -4.24
C LEU A 64 10.90 0.14 -3.97
N PRO A 65 10.35 -0.44 -2.90
CA PRO A 65 10.61 -1.81 -2.53
C PRO A 65 9.99 -2.78 -3.55
N LYS A 66 10.48 -4.01 -3.63
CA LYS A 66 9.87 -5.04 -4.51
C LYS A 66 8.46 -5.44 -4.07
N LYS A 67 8.15 -5.27 -2.79
CA LYS A 67 6.85 -5.57 -2.17
C LYS A 67 6.51 -4.50 -1.14
N ILE A 68 5.23 -4.16 -1.00
CA ILE A 68 4.74 -3.33 0.10
C ILE A 68 4.66 -4.23 1.35
N ASP A 69 5.23 -3.75 2.46
CA ASP A 69 5.28 -4.48 3.73
C ASP A 69 5.79 -5.93 3.60
N SER A 70 6.80 -6.13 2.74
CA SER A 70 7.46 -7.42 2.44
C SER A 70 6.58 -8.54 1.86
N THR A 71 5.26 -8.39 1.81
CA THR A 71 4.32 -9.45 1.47
C THR A 71 3.46 -9.14 0.24
N ILE A 72 3.17 -7.86 -0.02
CA ILE A 72 2.20 -7.44 -1.04
C ILE A 72 2.92 -7.13 -2.37
N ASN A 73 2.59 -7.90 -3.40
CA ASN A 73 3.01 -7.59 -4.77
C ASN A 73 2.18 -6.43 -5.33
N TYR A 74 2.84 -5.55 -6.07
CA TYR A 74 2.17 -4.37 -6.63
C TYR A 74 2.82 -3.94 -7.95
N SER A 75 2.05 -3.19 -8.75
CA SER A 75 2.54 -2.40 -9.87
C SER A 75 2.16 -0.93 -9.67
N ILE A 76 2.99 -0.03 -10.20
CA ILE A 76 2.72 1.41 -10.20
C ILE A 76 2.48 1.87 -11.62
N GLU A 77 1.44 2.67 -11.79
CA GLU A 77 1.19 3.42 -13.01
C GLU A 77 1.06 4.91 -12.68
N MET A 78 1.60 5.76 -13.54
CA MET A 78 1.29 7.19 -13.53
C MET A 78 0.58 7.57 -14.82
N ARG A 79 -0.64 8.10 -14.70
CA ARG A 79 -1.45 8.55 -15.85
C ARG A 79 -2.06 9.91 -15.54
N ASN A 80 -1.87 10.89 -16.42
CA ASN A 80 -2.54 12.20 -16.37
C ASN A 80 -2.57 12.86 -14.97
N SER A 81 -1.43 12.90 -14.27
CA SER A 81 -1.33 13.44 -12.90
C SER A 81 -2.11 12.61 -11.85
N THR A 82 -2.24 11.31 -12.09
CA THR A 82 -2.77 10.34 -11.12
C THR A 82 -1.72 9.26 -10.90
N LEU A 83 -1.40 9.02 -9.63
CA LEU A 83 -0.63 7.86 -9.18
C LEU A 83 -1.61 6.73 -8.90
N ILE A 84 -1.38 5.58 -9.53
CA ILE A 84 -2.19 4.38 -9.36
C ILE A 84 -1.28 3.26 -8.89
N ILE A 85 -1.64 2.65 -7.76
CA ILE A 85 -0.98 1.47 -7.21
C ILE A 85 -1.97 0.31 -7.32
N ILE A 86 -1.56 -0.74 -8.03
CA ILE A 86 -2.39 -1.90 -8.31
C ILE A 86 -1.78 -3.09 -7.60
N THR A 87 -2.57 -3.74 -6.77
CA THR A 87 -2.22 -5.03 -6.15
C THR A 87 -3.21 -6.10 -6.65
N GLU A 88 -3.08 -7.32 -6.16
CA GLU A 88 -3.98 -8.42 -6.53
C GLU A 88 -5.45 -8.14 -6.14
N HIS A 89 -5.68 -7.53 -4.98
CA HIS A 89 -7.02 -7.33 -4.42
C HIS A 89 -7.44 -5.86 -4.34
N TYR A 90 -6.51 -4.92 -4.46
CA TYR A 90 -6.77 -3.51 -4.21
C TYR A 90 -6.22 -2.61 -5.31
N ARG A 91 -6.91 -1.49 -5.52
CA ARG A 91 -6.44 -0.38 -6.35
C ARG A 91 -6.48 0.89 -5.53
N TYR A 92 -5.32 1.50 -5.36
CA TYR A 92 -5.19 2.81 -4.75
C TYR A 92 -4.92 3.84 -5.86
N ALA A 93 -5.63 4.97 -5.82
CA ALA A 93 -5.44 6.04 -6.77
C ALA A 93 -5.52 7.41 -6.08
N LYS A 94 -4.57 8.29 -6.39
CA LYS A 94 -4.58 9.69 -5.94
C LYS A 94 -4.10 10.62 -7.03
N ILE A 95 -4.63 11.84 -6.99
CA ILE A 95 -4.14 12.93 -7.81
C ILE A 95 -2.78 13.37 -7.27
N VAL A 96 -1.81 13.50 -8.17
CA VAL A 96 -0.44 13.96 -7.94
C VAL A 96 -0.15 15.15 -8.85
N PRO A 97 0.88 15.97 -8.55
CA PRO A 97 1.31 17.04 -9.44
C PRO A 97 1.70 16.52 -10.82
N LYS A 98 1.67 17.40 -11.83
CA LYS A 98 2.13 17.06 -13.17
C LYS A 98 3.62 16.70 -13.14
N THR A 99 3.92 15.44 -13.45
CA THR A 99 5.26 14.87 -13.44
C THR A 99 5.62 14.34 -14.83
N LYS A 100 6.88 14.47 -15.21
CA LYS A 100 7.44 13.83 -16.41
C LYS A 100 8.26 12.61 -16.02
N GLY A 101 8.01 11.49 -16.68
CA GLY A 101 8.66 10.21 -16.38
C GLY A 101 7.70 9.23 -15.70
N ARG A 102 8.25 8.12 -15.20
CA ARG A 102 7.51 7.04 -14.54
C ARG A 102 8.27 6.60 -13.30
N LEU A 103 7.52 6.15 -12.29
CA LEU A 103 8.08 5.48 -11.13
C LEU A 103 8.20 3.99 -11.44
N GLU A 104 9.35 3.41 -11.12
CA GLU A 104 9.65 1.99 -11.31
C GLU A 104 10.09 1.34 -10.00
N ILE A 105 9.88 0.04 -9.86
CA ILE A 105 10.40 -0.70 -8.70
C ILE A 105 11.93 -0.59 -8.68
N GLY A 106 12.51 -0.23 -7.53
CA GLY A 106 13.94 0.05 -7.40
C GLY A 106 14.23 1.55 -7.18
N LYS A 107 15.40 1.99 -7.63
CA LYS A 107 15.88 3.35 -7.36
C LYS A 107 15.30 4.34 -8.37
N ASN A 108 14.70 5.40 -7.84
CA ASN A 108 14.17 6.50 -8.63
C ASN A 108 14.74 7.81 -8.10
N ARG A 109 15.06 8.73 -9.01
CA ARG A 109 15.45 10.10 -8.69
C ARG A 109 14.31 11.02 -9.08
N ILE A 110 13.77 11.71 -8.09
CA ILE A 110 12.80 12.80 -8.25
C ILE A 110 13.58 14.11 -8.25
N SER A 111 13.29 14.98 -9.21
CA SER A 111 13.96 16.28 -9.33
C SER A 111 13.01 17.35 -9.84
N LYS A 112 13.27 18.62 -9.50
CA LYS A 112 12.52 19.77 -10.01
C LYS A 112 13.41 20.65 -10.88
N VAL A 113 13.04 20.80 -12.15
CA VAL A 113 13.75 21.62 -13.14
C VAL A 113 12.74 22.43 -13.94
N ASN A 114 12.94 23.74 -14.04
CA ASN A 114 12.06 24.67 -14.78
C ASN A 114 10.60 24.51 -14.37
N ASN A 115 10.33 24.54 -13.07
CA ASN A 115 9.02 24.36 -12.47
C ASN A 115 8.29 23.03 -12.84
N THR A 116 9.02 22.02 -13.31
CA THR A 116 8.49 20.71 -13.69
C THR A 116 9.13 19.61 -12.84
N VAL A 117 8.32 18.73 -12.25
CA VAL A 117 8.82 17.55 -11.54
C VAL A 117 9.18 16.47 -12.56
N ILE A 118 10.42 15.97 -12.49
CA ILE A 118 10.98 14.95 -13.39
C ILE A 118 11.41 13.75 -12.57
N ILE A 119 10.99 12.57 -13.00
CA ILE A 119 11.32 11.27 -12.40
C ILE A 119 12.22 10.50 -13.38
N LYS A 120 13.34 9.98 -12.89
CA LYS A 120 14.27 9.15 -13.65
C LYS A 120 14.67 7.91 -12.85
N ASN A 121 14.75 6.77 -13.52
CA ASN A 121 15.40 5.55 -13.01
C ASN A 121 16.92 5.78 -12.89
N VAL A 122 17.55 5.18 -11.86
CA VAL A 122 19.00 5.25 -11.59
C VAL A 122 19.56 3.86 -11.30
#